data_AF-A0A183CUR1-F1
#
_entry.id   AF-A0A183CUR1-F1
#
_cell.length_a   1.000
_cell.length_b   1.000
_cell.length_c   1.000
_cell.angle_alpha   90.00
_cell.angle_beta   90.00
_cell.angle_gamma   90.00
#
_symmetry.space_group_name_H-M   'P 1'
#
loop_
_entity.id
_entity.type
_entity.pdbx_description
1 polymer ?
#
loop_
_entity_poly.entity_id
_entity_poly.type
_entity_poly.pdbx_seq_one_letter_code
_entity_poly.pdbx_strand_id
1 'polypeptide(L)'
;MIENELFSGSEATCPPITLSKGSAIYFQDTDSEQYVTNTMAVIICPLGQVPSESLLSFCKNGAWAPSFGVCEPLLPKVASKLISFIL
;
A
#
# COMPACT_ATOMS: atom_id res chain seq x y z
N MET A 1 17.84 28.33 -8.31
CA MET A 1 17.35 27.82 -9.59
C MET A 1 17.65 26.34 -9.61
N ILE A 2 16.60 25.56 -9.34
CA ILE A 2 16.34 24.16 -9.71
C ILE A 2 17.57 23.25 -9.67
N GLU A 3 17.65 22.42 -8.61
CA GLU A 3 18.56 21.28 -8.61
C GLU A 3 18.27 20.41 -9.83
N ASN A 4 19.31 20.35 -10.64
CA ASN A 4 19.38 19.75 -11.94
C ASN A 4 19.80 18.30 -11.73
N GLU A 5 18.84 17.41 -11.49
CA GLU A 5 19.09 15.97 -11.58
C GLU A 5 18.41 15.45 -12.85
N LEU A 6 19.28 15.09 -13.80
CA LEU A 6 18.95 14.45 -15.06
C LEU A 6 18.37 13.07 -14.79
N PHE A 7 17.05 12.93 -14.68
CA PHE A 7 16.39 11.62 -14.70
C PHE A 7 16.27 11.07 -16.13
N SER A 8 17.42 10.91 -16.80
CA SER A 8 17.52 10.19 -18.07
C SER A 8 17.80 8.72 -17.79
N GLY A 9 16.73 7.97 -17.52
CA GLY A 9 16.80 6.51 -17.44
C GLY A 9 15.48 5.90 -17.01
N SER A 10 14.43 6.00 -17.85
CA SER A 10 13.13 5.33 -17.69
C SER A 10 12.81 4.92 -16.25
N GLU A 11 12.66 5.89 -15.34
CA GLU A 11 12.37 5.55 -13.95
C GLU A 11 11.03 4.83 -13.93
N ALA A 12 11.07 3.56 -13.56
CA ALA A 12 9.87 2.75 -13.57
C ALA A 12 8.91 3.31 -12.52
N THR A 13 7.77 3.82 -12.99
CA THR A 13 6.72 4.36 -12.15
C THR A 13 5.83 3.24 -11.65
N CYS A 14 5.39 3.34 -10.41
CA CYS A 14 4.45 2.39 -9.84
C CYS A 14 3.02 2.79 -10.23
N PRO A 15 2.13 1.82 -10.46
CA PRO A 15 0.72 2.10 -10.70
C PRO A 15 0.02 2.54 -9.40
N PRO A 16 -1.14 3.18 -9.47
CA PRO A 16 -2.00 3.39 -8.31
C PRO A 16 -2.29 2.09 -7.56
N ILE A 17 -2.17 2.12 -6.23
CA ILE A 17 -2.49 1.00 -5.35
C ILE A 17 -4.00 0.76 -5.41
N THR A 18 -4.37 -0.47 -5.77
CA THR A 18 -5.76 -0.93 -5.73
C THR A 18 -5.95 -1.87 -4.55
N LEU A 19 -6.84 -1.49 -3.63
CA LEU A 19 -7.19 -2.30 -2.46
C LEU A 19 -8.63 -2.79 -2.60
N SER A 20 -8.90 -4.01 -2.14
CA SER A 20 -10.27 -4.52 -2.05
C SER A 20 -11.11 -3.77 -1.01
N LYS A 21 -10.46 -3.23 0.03
CA LYS A 21 -11.03 -2.40 1.09
C LYS A 21 -10.01 -1.38 1.56
N GLY A 22 -10.47 -0.18 1.91
CA GLY A 22 -9.60 0.87 2.45
C GLY A 22 -9.15 1.88 1.39
N SER A 23 -8.09 2.61 1.70
CA SER A 23 -7.54 3.67 0.84
C SER A 23 -6.03 3.74 0.97
N ALA A 24 -5.36 4.33 -0.01
CA ALA A 24 -3.92 4.58 0.04
C ALA A 24 -3.64 6.08 0.12
N ILE A 25 -2.66 6.46 0.94
CA ILE A 25 -2.08 7.80 1.02
C ILE A 25 -0.70 7.74 0.41
N TYR A 26 -0.41 8.67 -0.49
CA TYR A 26 0.87 8.79 -1.17
C TYR A 26 1.61 10.03 -0.68
N PHE A 27 2.91 9.90 -0.49
CA PHE A 27 3.78 10.99 -0.09
C PHE A 27 4.66 11.36 -1.28
N GLN A 28 4.18 12.30 -2.08
CA GLN A 28 4.86 12.84 -3.26
C GLN A 28 4.54 14.33 -3.43
N ASP A 29 5.41 15.03 -4.16
CA ASP A 29 5.29 16.48 -4.37
C ASP A 29 4.31 16.87 -5.49
N THR A 30 3.86 15.89 -6.29
CA THR A 30 2.97 16.12 -7.43
C THR A 30 1.66 15.36 -7.29
N ASP A 31 0.56 15.93 -7.82
CA ASP A 31 -0.75 15.29 -7.84
C ASP A 31 -0.92 14.38 -9.08
N SER A 32 0.12 13.59 -9.40
CA SER A 32 0.11 12.69 -10.55
C SER A 32 -0.18 11.25 -10.13
N GLU A 33 -0.85 10.48 -10.99
CA GLU A 33 -1.07 9.04 -10.80
C GLU A 33 0.16 8.19 -11.19
N GLN A 34 1.30 8.83 -11.47
CA GLN A 34 2.56 8.19 -11.81
C GLN A 34 3.55 8.35 -10.66
N TYR A 35 3.67 7.30 -9.84
CA TYR A 35 4.52 7.34 -8.65
C TYR A 35 5.96 6.97 -9.01
N VAL A 36 6.87 7.94 -8.93
CA VAL A 36 8.30 7.71 -9.18
C VAL A 36 8.93 6.77 -8.15
N THR A 37 10.10 6.23 -8.48
CA THR A 37 10.85 5.39 -7.53
C THR A 37 11.15 6.18 -6.25
N ASN A 38 11.10 5.51 -5.10
CA ASN A 38 11.18 6.06 -3.75
C ASN A 38 9.95 6.82 -3.24
N THR A 39 8.88 6.96 -4.01
CA THR A 39 7.60 7.43 -3.45
C THR A 39 7.14 6.48 -2.35
N MET A 40 6.76 7.06 -1.19
CA MET A 40 6.22 6.31 -0.06
C MET A 40 4.70 6.26 -0.15
N ALA A 41 4.12 5.10 0.14
CA ALA A 41 2.69 4.92 0.27
C ALA A 41 2.33 4.21 1.56
N VAL A 42 1.23 4.65 2.16
CA VAL A 42 0.64 4.08 3.38
C VAL A 42 -0.78 3.67 3.07
N ILE A 43 -1.14 2.43 3.37
CA ILE A 43 -2.52 1.98 3.24
C ILE A 43 -3.30 2.17 4.53
N ILE A 44 -4.58 2.46 4.42
CA ILE A 44 -5.50 2.65 5.54
C ILE A 44 -6.63 1.66 5.37
N CYS A 45 -6.69 0.69 6.28
CA CYS A 45 -7.79 -0.26 6.34
C CYS A 45 -9.01 0.33 7.07
N PRO A 46 -10.22 -0.21 6.83
CA PRO A 46 -11.41 0.15 7.59
C PRO A 46 -11.24 -0.07 9.10
N LEU A 47 -12.07 0.61 9.90
CA LEU A 47 -12.06 0.48 11.37
C LEU A 47 -12.16 -0.99 11.80
N GLY A 48 -11.28 -1.40 12.72
CA GLY A 48 -11.22 -2.77 13.22
C GLY A 48 -10.46 -3.76 12.33
N GLN A 49 -9.77 -3.27 11.29
CA GLN A 49 -8.94 -4.09 10.39
C GLN A 49 -7.51 -3.58 10.30
N VAL A 50 -6.58 -4.47 9.95
CA VAL A 50 -5.17 -4.17 9.67
C VAL A 50 -4.71 -4.87 8.39
N PRO A 51 -3.68 -4.34 7.71
CA PRO A 51 -3.01 -5.05 6.64
C PRO A 51 -2.51 -6.42 7.11
N SER A 52 -2.67 -7.45 6.28
CA SER A 52 -2.10 -8.77 6.55
C SER A 52 -0.57 -8.79 6.43
N GLU A 53 0.00 -7.81 5.71
CA GLU A 53 1.44 -7.65 5.48
C GLU A 53 1.91 -6.28 5.98
N SER A 54 2.55 -5.47 5.13
CA SER A 54 3.06 -4.16 5.53
C SER A 54 2.01 -3.05 5.39
N LEU A 55 1.99 -2.14 6.36
CA LEU A 55 1.24 -0.89 6.26
C LEU A 55 1.86 0.09 5.27
N LEU A 56 3.19 0.00 5.10
CA LEU A 56 4.02 0.97 4.41
C LEU A 56 4.81 0.32 3.30
N SER A 57 4.84 0.97 2.14
CA SER A 57 5.56 0.49 0.96
C SER A 57 6.22 1.64 0.21
N PHE A 58 7.24 1.29 -0.55
CA PHE A 58 7.97 2.21 -1.39
C PHE A 58 7.85 1.76 -2.84
N CYS A 59 7.73 2.71 -3.75
CA CYS A 59 7.86 2.41 -5.16
C CYS A 59 9.32 2.04 -5.47
N LYS A 60 9.54 0.81 -5.94
CA LYS A 60 10.86 0.30 -6.33
C LYS A 60 10.76 -0.36 -7.68
N ASN A 61 11.44 0.20 -8.68
CA ASN A 61 11.48 -0.36 -10.04
C ASN A 61 10.08 -0.65 -10.62
N GLY A 62 9.11 0.25 -10.41
CA GLY A 62 7.74 0.12 -10.91
C GLY A 62 6.83 -0.82 -10.13
N ALA A 63 7.29 -1.37 -9.00
CA ALA A 63 6.48 -2.17 -8.09
C ALA A 63 6.52 -1.64 -6.66
N TRP A 64 5.39 -1.78 -5.96
CA TRP A 64 5.31 -1.47 -4.54
C TRP A 64 5.95 -2.58 -3.71
N ALA A 65 6.96 -2.26 -2.91
CA ALA A 65 7.61 -3.19 -2.00
C ALA A 65 7.92 -2.57 -0.62
N PRO A 66 7.61 -3.26 0.49
CA PRO A 66 6.94 -4.57 0.59
C PRO A 66 5.45 -4.55 0.20
N SER A 67 4.86 -5.72 -0.05
CA SER A 67 3.42 -5.86 -0.35
C SER A 67 2.56 -5.48 0.86
N PHE A 68 1.35 -4.98 0.58
CA PHE A 68 0.38 -4.56 1.60
C PHE A 68 -0.55 -5.68 2.05
N GLY A 69 -0.63 -6.76 1.27
CA GLY A 69 -1.59 -7.85 1.53
C GLY A 69 -3.04 -7.37 1.43
N VAL A 70 -3.91 -7.92 2.29
CA VAL A 70 -5.33 -7.56 2.37
C VAL A 70 -5.69 -7.04 3.75
N CYS A 71 -6.71 -6.19 3.84
CA CYS A 71 -7.25 -5.76 5.13
C CYS A 71 -8.00 -6.91 5.82
N GLU A 72 -7.52 -7.32 6.99
CA GLU A 72 -8.10 -8.38 7.80
C GLU A 72 -8.59 -7.84 9.15
N PRO A 73 -9.66 -8.41 9.73
CA PRO A 73 -10.10 -8.05 11.07
C PRO A 73 -9.00 -8.25 12.13
N LEU A 74 -8.87 -7.27 13.03
CA LEU A 74 -8.01 -7.34 14.22
C LEU A 74 -8.43 -8.45 15.20
N LEU A 75 -9.70 -8.87 15.13
CA LEU A 75 -10.23 -9.92 15.99
C LEU A 75 -9.57 -11.27 15.65
N PRO A 76 -9.27 -12.10 16.66
CA PRO A 76 -8.62 -13.38 16.43
C PRO A 76 -9.49 -14.23 15.51
N LYS A 77 -8.89 -14.73 14.41
CA LYS A 77 -9.49 -15.73 13.50
C LYS A 77 -10.04 -16.96 14.26
N VAL A 78 -9.59 -17.18 15.50
CA VAL A 78 -10.06 -18.21 16.44
C VAL A 78 -11.53 -18.03 16.84
N ALA A 79 -12.01 -16.79 17.00
CA ALA A 79 -13.43 -16.54 17.33
C ALA A 79 -14.37 -16.92 16.18
N SER A 80 -13.93 -16.74 14.93
CA SER A 80 -14.71 -17.15 13.74
C SER A 80 -14.83 -18.67 13.62
N LYS A 81 -13.79 -19.44 13.99
CA LYS A 81 -13.86 -20.91 14.03
C LYS A 81 -14.78 -21.44 15.13
N LEU A 82 -14.90 -20.75 16.28
CA LEU A 82 -15.76 -21.18 17.37
C LEU A 82 -17.26 -21.14 17.02
N ILE A 83 -17.67 -20.29 16.07
CA ILE A 83 -19.08 -20.23 15.62
C ILE A 83 -19.40 -21.41 14.67
N SER A 84 -18.43 -21.88 13.88
CA SER A 84 -18.63 -23.04 12.98
C SER A 84 -18.63 -24.39 13.69
N PHE A 85 -18.22 -24.45 14.96
CA PHE A 85 -18.27 -25.68 15.76
C PHE A 85 -19.56 -25.82 16.59
N ILE A 86 -20.44 -24.82 16.56
CA ILE A 86 -21.69 -24.78 17.35
C ILE A 86 -22.95 -24.87 16.45
N LEU A 87 -22.78 -24.90 15.12
CA LEU A 87 -23.83 -25.18 14.13
C LEU A 87 -23.69 -26.59 13.55
#